data_AF-A0A0A2LFZ5-F1
#
_entry.id   AF-A0A0A2LFZ5-F1
#
_cell.length_a   1.000
_cell.length_b   1.000
_cell.length_c   1.000
_cell.angle_alpha   90.00
_cell.angle_beta   90.00
_cell.angle_gamma   90.00
#
_symmetry.space_group_name_H-M   'P 1'
#
loop_
_entity.id
_entity.type
_entity.pdbx_description
1 polymer ?
#
loop_
_entity_poly.entity_id
_entity_poly.type
_entity_poly.pdbx_seq_one_letter_code
_entity_poly.pdbx_strand_id
1 'polypeptide(L)'
;MESLKYNEVIFKASGNCSKNRETLEEQLAFNPNVPDNCGCLSLEFRAWRHSTPFTPYKSIEPSFFALSRFTTTGTSLSIYLKKLQEWHNATPNHYPVLINLEINSLNGIDANFHDEIDTYLKCYFGKELIFKPGQLIKNSSFSLAENVKNNGWPTLAQMRGKFIFCLTGNSDRKNKYANTDIEKRYCFSEGVIYTLKDIPEKGNIVFFSTIYAPYQPYKELFRKKLDYYHDANYITRLYNVNSSDAWEYAIAHNFSVITTDKLNASGDAEISPLVPIRRKAITVKGYLKNKANNEYRTNKASKMCRRFKNDVCTFIFEKHGKGFALKNEETQEYLNSNMNYIPFAGYTEDELWVAIRAEGEENGYYFKNIKNSKYLTKKASRLSDSQGDTEIFLTGIALE
;
A
#
# COMPACT_ATOMS: atom_id res chain seq x y z
N MET A 1 5.57 -7.37 13.21
CA MET A 1 4.85 -7.22 11.92
C MET A 1 3.58 -8.06 11.88
N GLU A 2 3.57 -9.29 12.41
CA GLU A 2 2.42 -10.21 12.41
C GLU A 2 1.04 -9.63 12.78
N SER A 3 0.97 -8.68 13.72
CA SER A 3 -0.29 -8.07 14.16
C SER A 3 -0.85 -7.01 13.20
N LEU A 4 -0.06 -6.60 12.20
CA LEU A 4 -0.50 -5.66 11.16
C LEU A 4 -1.56 -6.30 10.28
N LYS A 5 -2.58 -5.52 9.90
CA LYS A 5 -3.53 -5.90 8.87
C LYS A 5 -2.89 -5.78 7.49
N TYR A 6 -3.37 -6.58 6.54
CA TYR A 6 -2.83 -6.58 5.18
C TYR A 6 -2.88 -5.21 4.48
N ASN A 7 -3.87 -4.36 4.78
CA ASN A 7 -3.94 -3.00 4.26
C ASN A 7 -2.98 -2.00 4.91
N GLU A 8 -2.33 -2.36 6.02
CA GLU A 8 -1.43 -1.49 6.77
C GLU A 8 0.04 -1.66 6.36
N VAL A 9 0.32 -2.49 5.35
CA VAL A 9 1.68 -2.75 4.88
C VAL A 9 1.91 -2.31 3.43
N ILE A 10 3.17 -2.05 3.16
CA ILE A 10 3.78 -1.76 1.86
C ILE A 10 4.68 -2.94 1.53
N PHE A 11 4.63 -3.41 0.28
CA PHE A 11 5.52 -4.46 -0.21
C PHE A 11 5.82 -4.31 -1.71
N LYS A 12 6.94 -4.92 -2.11
CA LYS A 12 7.43 -4.93 -3.49
C LYS A 12 6.68 -5.94 -4.33
N ALA A 13 6.43 -5.58 -5.58
CA ALA A 13 5.78 -6.40 -6.57
C ALA A 13 6.62 -6.48 -7.85
N SER A 14 6.64 -7.66 -8.45
CA SER A 14 7.27 -7.92 -9.73
C SER A 14 6.31 -7.64 -10.88
N GLY A 15 6.69 -6.71 -11.75
CA GLY A 15 6.02 -6.46 -13.01
C GLY A 15 6.30 -7.59 -14.02
N ASN A 16 5.24 -8.09 -14.66
CA ASN A 16 5.31 -9.03 -15.78
C ASN A 16 6.30 -10.20 -15.57
N CYS A 17 6.11 -10.95 -14.48
CA CYS A 17 7.11 -11.85 -13.89
C CYS A 17 7.61 -12.99 -14.79
N SER A 18 6.84 -13.39 -15.81
CA SER A 18 7.20 -14.48 -16.74
C SER A 18 8.31 -14.09 -17.74
N LYS A 19 8.74 -12.83 -17.77
CA LYS A 19 9.83 -12.34 -18.64
C LYS A 19 11.08 -11.91 -17.88
N ASN A 20 11.05 -11.98 -16.57
CA ASN A 20 12.20 -11.60 -15.76
C ASN A 20 13.31 -12.66 -15.88
N ARG A 21 14.54 -12.25 -15.62
CA ARG A 21 15.70 -13.16 -15.66
C ARG A 21 15.63 -14.15 -14.51
N GLU A 22 15.10 -13.67 -13.40
CA GLU A 22 14.89 -14.38 -12.15
C GLU A 22 13.74 -15.39 -12.30
N THR A 23 13.97 -16.60 -11.81
CA THR A 23 12.93 -17.62 -11.61
C THR A 23 11.84 -17.10 -10.67
N LEU A 24 10.66 -17.73 -10.70
CA LEU A 24 9.55 -17.32 -9.84
C LEU A 24 9.92 -17.42 -8.35
N GLU A 25 10.68 -18.44 -8.00
CA GLU A 25 11.20 -18.71 -6.68
C GLU A 25 12.20 -17.64 -6.22
N GLU A 26 13.12 -17.24 -7.11
CA GLU A 26 14.06 -16.14 -6.84
C GLU A 26 13.31 -14.82 -6.63
N GLN A 27 12.31 -14.51 -7.46
CA GLN A 27 11.53 -13.27 -7.33
C GLN A 27 10.82 -13.16 -5.97
N LEU A 28 10.39 -14.28 -5.40
CA LEU A 28 9.72 -14.35 -4.09
C LEU A 28 10.70 -14.43 -2.91
N ALA A 29 11.95 -14.82 -3.14
CA ALA A 29 12.95 -14.99 -2.10
C ALA A 29 13.48 -13.63 -1.61
N PHE A 30 13.28 -13.34 -0.32
CA PHE A 30 13.85 -12.16 0.33
C PHE A 30 15.20 -12.50 0.97
N ASN A 31 16.19 -11.63 0.79
CA ASN A 31 17.52 -11.76 1.40
C ASN A 31 17.90 -10.46 2.11
N PRO A 32 18.04 -10.44 3.44
CA PRO A 32 18.38 -9.23 4.20
C PRO A 32 19.78 -8.68 3.91
N ASN A 33 20.67 -9.45 3.27
CA ASN A 33 21.99 -8.95 2.86
C ASN A 33 21.94 -8.11 1.57
N VAL A 34 20.85 -8.22 0.80
CA VAL A 34 20.56 -7.46 -0.43
C VAL A 34 19.05 -7.16 -0.46
N PRO A 35 18.54 -6.37 0.50
CA PRO A 35 17.09 -6.22 0.76
C PRO A 35 16.35 -5.45 -0.36
N ASP A 36 17.09 -4.82 -1.25
CA ASP A 36 16.64 -4.21 -2.50
C ASP A 36 16.45 -5.22 -3.64
N ASN A 37 17.06 -6.41 -3.54
CA ASN A 37 16.95 -7.49 -4.52
C ASN A 37 15.76 -8.41 -4.24
N CYS A 38 15.01 -8.74 -5.29
CA CYS A 38 13.86 -9.67 -5.25
C CYS A 38 12.95 -9.43 -4.04
N GLY A 39 12.57 -10.48 -3.28
CA GLY A 39 11.73 -10.36 -2.09
C GLY A 39 10.31 -9.86 -2.36
N CYS A 40 9.79 -10.09 -3.57
CA CYS A 40 8.46 -9.64 -3.95
C CYS A 40 7.38 -10.43 -3.21
N LEU A 41 6.33 -9.75 -2.76
CA LEU A 41 5.11 -10.37 -2.25
C LEU A 41 3.93 -10.19 -3.20
N SER A 42 4.24 -9.84 -4.45
CA SER A 42 3.27 -9.77 -5.52
C SER A 42 3.90 -10.09 -6.86
N LEU A 43 3.19 -10.86 -7.70
CA LEU A 43 3.58 -11.22 -9.05
C LEU A 43 2.47 -10.83 -10.03
N GLU A 44 2.83 -10.38 -11.24
CA GLU A 44 1.87 -10.12 -12.32
C GLU A 44 2.03 -11.14 -13.44
N PHE A 45 0.93 -11.84 -13.76
CA PHE A 45 0.82 -12.70 -14.93
C PHE A 45 -0.12 -12.08 -15.97
N ARG A 46 0.31 -12.12 -17.23
CA ARG A 46 -0.50 -11.74 -18.38
C ARG A 46 -0.79 -12.97 -19.20
N ALA A 47 -2.06 -13.28 -19.39
CA ALA A 47 -2.49 -14.48 -20.08
C ALA A 47 -3.52 -14.17 -21.17
N TRP A 48 -3.54 -15.03 -22.18
CA TRP A 48 -4.60 -15.10 -23.16
C TRP A 48 -5.54 -16.23 -22.83
N ARG A 49 -6.82 -15.92 -22.86
CA ARG A 49 -7.93 -16.86 -22.71
C ARG A 49 -8.21 -17.54 -24.05
N HIS A 50 -8.37 -18.85 -23.99
CA HIS A 50 -8.91 -19.69 -25.06
C HIS A 50 -10.33 -20.17 -24.72
N SER A 51 -11.01 -20.80 -25.67
CA SER A 51 -12.42 -21.20 -25.54
C SER A 51 -12.59 -22.69 -25.80
N THR A 52 -11.99 -23.52 -24.96
CA THR A 52 -12.27 -24.97 -24.94
C THR A 52 -13.45 -25.27 -24.01
N PRO A 53 -14.17 -26.40 -24.20
CA PRO A 53 -15.23 -26.79 -23.27
C PRO A 53 -14.71 -26.94 -21.84
N PHE A 54 -15.52 -26.54 -20.86
CA PHE A 54 -15.23 -26.69 -19.44
C PHE A 54 -16.50 -27.05 -18.69
N THR A 55 -16.35 -27.70 -17.53
CA THR A 55 -17.44 -27.94 -16.59
C THR A 55 -17.20 -27.10 -15.35
N PRO A 56 -18.07 -26.12 -15.02
CA PRO A 56 -17.89 -25.22 -13.89
C PRO A 56 -17.51 -25.96 -12.61
N TYR A 57 -16.40 -25.54 -12.01
CA TYR A 57 -15.80 -26.06 -10.79
C TYR A 57 -15.44 -27.56 -10.81
N LYS A 58 -15.38 -28.21 -11.98
CA LYS A 58 -15.04 -29.63 -12.12
C LYS A 58 -13.85 -29.87 -13.05
N SER A 59 -13.88 -29.32 -14.26
CA SER A 59 -12.84 -29.56 -15.27
C SER A 59 -12.70 -28.39 -16.22
N ILE A 60 -11.46 -28.08 -16.60
CA ILE A 60 -11.07 -27.08 -17.59
C ILE A 60 -9.67 -27.41 -18.08
N GLU A 61 -9.39 -27.29 -19.38
CA GLU A 61 -8.09 -27.68 -19.94
C GLU A 61 -6.93 -26.82 -19.39
N PRO A 62 -5.72 -27.37 -19.17
CA PRO A 62 -4.60 -26.58 -18.68
C PRO A 62 -4.24 -25.43 -19.63
N SER A 63 -4.38 -25.64 -20.94
CA SER A 63 -4.09 -24.64 -21.97
C SER A 63 -5.12 -23.52 -22.07
N PHE A 64 -6.19 -23.52 -21.27
CA PHE A 64 -7.25 -22.51 -21.35
C PHE A 64 -6.74 -21.09 -21.13
N PHE A 65 -5.72 -20.90 -20.29
CA PHE A 65 -5.01 -19.65 -20.12
C PHE A 65 -3.52 -19.83 -20.48
N ALA A 66 -3.07 -19.15 -21.53
CA ALA A 66 -1.69 -19.17 -22.02
C ALA A 66 -0.98 -17.86 -21.69
N LEU A 67 0.13 -17.91 -20.95
CA LEU A 67 0.89 -16.72 -20.58
C LEU A 67 1.57 -16.07 -21.79
N SER A 68 1.16 -14.86 -22.13
CA SER A 68 1.83 -14.03 -23.12
C SER A 68 1.31 -12.59 -23.04
N ARG A 69 2.18 -11.64 -23.40
CA ARG A 69 1.84 -10.21 -23.48
C ARG A 69 1.32 -9.79 -24.85
N PHE A 70 1.74 -10.48 -25.92
CA PHE A 70 1.55 -10.00 -27.30
C PHE A 70 0.88 -11.03 -28.22
N THR A 71 1.03 -12.31 -27.92
CA THR A 71 0.56 -13.41 -28.76
C THR A 71 -0.47 -14.23 -28.01
N THR A 72 -1.38 -14.89 -28.73
CA THR A 72 -2.35 -15.80 -28.11
C THR A 72 -1.72 -17.12 -27.68
N THR A 73 -0.47 -17.39 -28.03
CA THR A 73 0.26 -18.61 -27.67
C THR A 73 1.28 -18.33 -26.58
N GLY A 74 1.45 -19.29 -25.66
CA GLY A 74 2.37 -19.18 -24.54
C GLY A 74 2.32 -20.40 -23.63
N THR A 75 3.16 -20.39 -22.59
CA THR A 75 3.15 -21.44 -21.56
C THR A 75 1.85 -21.36 -20.75
N SER A 76 1.25 -22.52 -20.46
CA SER A 76 0.04 -22.58 -19.65
C SER A 76 0.23 -21.92 -18.27
N LEU A 77 -0.75 -21.13 -17.82
CA LEU A 77 -0.78 -20.55 -16.48
C LEU A 77 -0.69 -21.64 -15.39
N SER A 78 -1.26 -22.83 -15.61
CA SER A 78 -1.22 -23.97 -14.67
C SER A 78 0.20 -24.37 -14.29
N ILE A 79 1.18 -24.21 -15.19
CA ILE A 79 2.59 -24.51 -14.91
C ILE A 79 3.14 -23.55 -13.85
N TYR A 80 2.78 -22.27 -13.91
CA TYR A 80 3.20 -21.27 -12.93
C TYR A 80 2.43 -21.39 -11.62
N LEU A 81 1.16 -21.76 -11.67
CA LEU A 81 0.39 -22.12 -10.48
C LEU A 81 1.04 -23.31 -9.75
N LYS A 82 1.50 -24.34 -10.48
CA LYS A 82 2.24 -25.45 -9.90
C LYS A 82 3.54 -25.00 -9.24
N LYS A 83 4.33 -24.14 -9.88
CA LYS A 83 5.55 -23.57 -9.28
C LYS A 83 5.28 -22.81 -7.99
N LEU A 84 4.19 -22.03 -7.94
CA LEU A 84 3.76 -21.35 -6.72
C LEU A 84 3.40 -22.34 -5.60
N GLN A 85 2.76 -23.47 -5.92
CA GLN A 85 2.50 -24.54 -4.94
C GLN A 85 3.80 -25.21 -4.48
N GLU A 86 4.73 -25.50 -5.38
CA GLU A 86 6.03 -26.08 -5.06
C GLU A 86 6.83 -25.15 -4.13
N TRP A 87 6.86 -23.85 -4.43
CA TRP A 87 7.46 -22.84 -3.56
C TRP A 87 6.75 -22.72 -2.21
N HIS A 88 5.41 -22.74 -2.18
CA HIS A 88 4.63 -22.75 -0.95
C HIS A 88 5.00 -23.95 -0.08
N ASN A 89 5.11 -25.15 -0.64
CA ASN A 89 5.47 -26.35 0.11
C ASN A 89 6.87 -26.24 0.73
N ALA A 90 7.81 -25.56 0.06
CA ALA A 90 9.13 -25.26 0.60
C ALA A 90 9.12 -24.12 1.65
N THR A 91 8.12 -23.24 1.61
CA THR A 91 8.01 -22.03 2.46
C THR A 91 6.60 -21.83 3.04
N PRO A 92 6.01 -22.81 3.77
CA PRO A 92 4.56 -22.84 4.03
C PRO A 92 4.03 -21.66 4.86
N ASN A 93 4.90 -21.01 5.64
CA ASN A 93 4.59 -19.85 6.48
C ASN A 93 5.00 -18.51 5.84
N HIS A 94 5.09 -18.43 4.51
CA HIS A 94 5.38 -17.18 3.82
C HIS A 94 4.34 -16.08 4.13
N TYR A 95 4.71 -14.81 3.97
CA TYR A 95 3.76 -13.70 4.00
C TYR A 95 2.74 -13.83 2.86
N PRO A 96 1.52 -13.28 2.96
CA PRO A 96 0.54 -13.38 1.88
C PRO A 96 1.10 -12.85 0.56
N VAL A 97 0.90 -13.63 -0.52
CA VAL A 97 1.40 -13.29 -1.86
C VAL A 97 0.23 -12.90 -2.76
N LEU A 98 0.28 -11.70 -3.35
CA LEU A 98 -0.71 -11.22 -4.31
C LEU A 98 -0.34 -11.65 -5.74
N ILE A 99 -1.29 -12.27 -6.44
CA ILE A 99 -1.16 -12.66 -7.83
C ILE A 99 -2.10 -11.80 -8.67
N ASN A 100 -1.52 -10.86 -9.42
CA ASN A 100 -2.25 -10.03 -10.36
C ASN A 100 -2.42 -10.78 -11.69
N LEU A 101 -3.65 -10.96 -12.14
CA LEU A 101 -4.00 -11.67 -13.37
C LEU A 101 -4.59 -10.71 -14.39
N GLU A 102 -3.82 -10.39 -15.43
CA GLU A 102 -4.29 -9.67 -16.61
C GLU A 102 -4.69 -10.68 -17.68
N ILE A 103 -5.99 -10.90 -17.87
CA ILE A 103 -6.50 -11.86 -18.84
C ILE A 103 -7.00 -11.14 -20.09
N ASN A 104 -6.39 -11.42 -21.23
CA ASN A 104 -6.80 -10.99 -22.56
C ASN A 104 -7.63 -12.06 -23.28
N SER A 105 -8.39 -11.67 -24.29
CA SER A 105 -9.27 -12.57 -25.06
C SER A 105 -9.50 -11.96 -26.45
N LEU A 106 -9.54 -12.80 -27.49
CA LEU A 106 -9.91 -12.38 -28.84
C LEU A 106 -11.42 -12.08 -28.97
N ASN A 107 -12.25 -12.80 -28.21
CA ASN A 107 -13.72 -12.78 -28.36
C ASN A 107 -14.43 -11.86 -27.34
N GLY A 108 -13.76 -10.80 -26.86
CA GLY A 108 -14.36 -9.85 -25.92
C GLY A 108 -14.66 -10.43 -24.53
N ILE A 109 -15.75 -9.94 -23.91
CA ILE A 109 -16.19 -10.33 -22.55
C ILE A 109 -17.16 -11.51 -22.66
N ASP A 110 -16.72 -12.69 -22.25
CA ASP A 110 -17.56 -13.88 -22.26
C ASP A 110 -18.62 -13.85 -21.13
N ALA A 111 -19.79 -14.45 -21.37
CA ALA A 111 -20.83 -14.69 -20.37
C ALA A 111 -20.28 -15.42 -19.13
N ASN A 112 -19.42 -16.40 -19.34
CA ASN A 112 -19.03 -17.37 -18.31
C ASN A 112 -17.63 -17.12 -17.72
N PHE A 113 -16.99 -15.99 -18.03
CA PHE A 113 -15.60 -15.71 -17.62
C PHE A 113 -15.34 -15.93 -16.12
N HIS A 114 -16.30 -15.58 -15.28
CA HIS A 114 -16.18 -15.74 -13.83
C HIS A 114 -16.05 -17.21 -13.40
N ASP A 115 -16.86 -18.10 -13.97
CA ASP A 115 -16.78 -19.52 -13.66
C ASP A 115 -15.55 -20.16 -14.30
N GLU A 116 -15.09 -19.68 -15.45
CA GLU A 116 -13.87 -20.19 -16.10
C GLU A 116 -12.64 -19.97 -15.24
N ILE A 117 -12.40 -18.73 -14.78
CA ILE A 117 -11.22 -18.43 -13.96
C ILE A 117 -11.30 -19.12 -12.59
N ASP A 118 -12.49 -19.16 -11.96
CA ASP A 118 -12.69 -19.84 -10.68
C ASP A 118 -12.49 -21.36 -10.83
N THR A 119 -12.97 -21.96 -11.92
CA THR A 119 -12.74 -23.38 -12.24
C THR A 119 -11.26 -23.63 -12.42
N TYR A 120 -10.55 -22.77 -13.14
CA TYR A 120 -9.12 -22.92 -13.40
C TYR A 120 -8.30 -22.89 -12.10
N LEU A 121 -8.52 -21.90 -11.25
CA LEU A 121 -7.82 -21.80 -9.96
C LEU A 121 -8.18 -22.96 -9.02
N LYS A 122 -9.44 -23.42 -9.04
CA LYS A 122 -9.85 -24.61 -8.28
C LYS A 122 -9.12 -25.87 -8.76
N CYS A 123 -9.04 -26.08 -10.08
CA CYS A 123 -8.43 -27.28 -10.67
C CYS A 123 -6.89 -27.30 -10.55
N TYR A 124 -6.23 -26.15 -10.68
CA TYR A 124 -4.76 -26.09 -10.84
C TYR A 124 -3.99 -25.47 -9.67
N PHE A 125 -4.65 -24.96 -8.64
CA PHE A 125 -3.95 -24.34 -7.50
C PHE A 125 -4.44 -24.81 -6.13
N GLY A 126 -5.75 -24.96 -5.96
CA GLY A 126 -6.33 -25.47 -4.73
C GLY A 126 -6.94 -24.36 -3.86
N LYS A 127 -8.23 -24.55 -3.57
CA LYS A 127 -9.07 -23.55 -2.90
C LYS A 127 -8.59 -23.11 -1.51
N GLU A 128 -7.88 -23.98 -0.78
CA GLU A 128 -7.49 -23.74 0.62
C GLU A 128 -6.27 -22.81 0.73
N LEU A 129 -5.45 -22.72 -0.32
CA LEU A 129 -4.32 -21.79 -0.38
C LEU A 129 -4.77 -20.37 -0.72
N ILE A 130 -5.98 -20.21 -1.24
CA ILE A 130 -6.48 -18.93 -1.76
C ILE A 130 -7.22 -18.18 -0.65
N PHE A 131 -6.81 -16.95 -0.38
CA PHE A 131 -7.60 -15.98 0.37
C PHE A 131 -8.60 -15.30 -0.58
N LYS A 132 -9.89 -15.50 -0.33
CA LYS A 132 -11.00 -15.13 -1.23
C LYS A 132 -11.78 -13.91 -0.74
N PRO A 133 -12.46 -13.17 -1.63
CA PRO A 133 -13.32 -12.05 -1.24
C PRO A 133 -14.35 -12.37 -0.16
N GLY A 134 -15.02 -13.53 -0.26
CA GLY A 134 -16.01 -13.96 0.71
C GLY A 134 -15.50 -14.02 2.15
N GLN A 135 -14.20 -14.20 2.37
CA GLN A 135 -13.62 -14.23 3.72
C GLN A 135 -13.57 -12.86 4.40
N LEU A 136 -13.77 -11.77 3.64
CA LEU A 136 -13.91 -10.42 4.16
C LEU A 136 -15.37 -10.06 4.49
N ILE A 137 -16.34 -10.86 4.08
CA ILE A 137 -17.76 -10.62 4.37
C ILE A 137 -18.05 -11.05 5.82
N LYS A 138 -18.28 -10.06 6.70
CA LYS A 138 -18.70 -10.25 8.10
C LYS A 138 -20.19 -9.97 8.28
N ASN A 139 -20.73 -9.08 7.46
CA ASN A 139 -22.16 -8.82 7.34
C ASN A 139 -22.56 -9.03 5.87
N SER A 140 -23.38 -10.05 5.61
CA SER A 140 -23.86 -10.39 4.26
C SER A 140 -24.86 -9.39 3.68
N SER A 141 -25.40 -8.48 4.50
CA SER A 141 -26.20 -7.33 4.03
C SER A 141 -25.35 -6.18 3.50
N PHE A 142 -24.02 -6.23 3.70
CA PHE A 142 -23.08 -5.23 3.22
C PHE A 142 -22.34 -5.75 1.99
N SER A 143 -22.05 -4.86 1.05
CA SER A 143 -21.12 -5.14 -0.03
C SER A 143 -19.70 -5.41 0.49
N LEU A 144 -18.81 -5.92 -0.36
CA LEU A 144 -17.41 -6.15 0.02
C LEU A 144 -16.73 -4.86 0.46
N ALA A 145 -16.97 -3.76 -0.27
CA ALA A 145 -16.46 -2.42 0.05
C ALA A 145 -16.86 -1.98 1.46
N GLU A 146 -18.14 -2.09 1.80
CA GLU A 146 -18.67 -1.74 3.12
C GLU A 146 -18.07 -2.63 4.23
N ASN A 147 -17.92 -3.93 3.98
CA ASN A 147 -17.27 -4.84 4.92
C ASN A 147 -15.81 -4.49 5.16
N VAL A 148 -15.05 -4.16 4.12
CA VAL A 148 -13.63 -3.78 4.23
C VAL A 148 -13.48 -2.42 4.91
N LYS A 149 -14.32 -1.44 4.60
CA LYS A 149 -14.32 -0.13 5.26
C LYS A 149 -14.54 -0.27 6.77
N ASN A 150 -15.49 -1.11 7.18
CA ASN A 150 -15.87 -1.26 8.58
C ASN A 150 -14.93 -2.17 9.40
N ASN A 151 -14.33 -3.19 8.77
CA ASN A 151 -13.59 -4.23 9.50
C ASN A 151 -12.08 -4.25 9.17
N GLY A 152 -11.68 -3.62 8.07
CA GLY A 152 -10.35 -3.73 7.50
C GLY A 152 -10.04 -5.15 6.99
N TRP A 153 -8.75 -5.46 6.88
CA TRP A 153 -8.27 -6.76 6.48
C TRP A 153 -7.87 -7.63 7.68
N PRO A 154 -7.77 -8.96 7.52
CA PRO A 154 -7.12 -9.82 8.50
C PRO A 154 -5.66 -9.42 8.71
N THR A 155 -5.13 -9.84 9.85
CA THR A 155 -3.72 -9.66 10.20
C THR A 155 -2.82 -10.53 9.33
N LEU A 156 -1.55 -10.14 9.17
CA LEU A 156 -0.56 -10.94 8.46
C LEU A 156 -0.41 -12.33 9.07
N ALA A 157 -0.51 -12.46 10.40
CA ALA A 157 -0.52 -13.76 11.08
C ALA A 157 -1.65 -14.67 10.57
N GLN A 158 -2.86 -14.13 10.41
CA GLN A 158 -4.03 -14.86 9.93
C GLN A 158 -3.95 -15.20 8.43
N MET A 159 -3.08 -14.52 7.68
CA MET A 159 -2.93 -14.67 6.24
C MET A 159 -1.63 -15.37 5.82
N ARG A 160 -0.85 -15.90 6.77
CA ARG A 160 0.35 -16.70 6.46
C ARG A 160 0.01 -17.88 5.55
N GLY A 161 0.90 -18.12 4.58
CA GLY A 161 0.76 -19.22 3.62
C GLY A 161 -0.37 -19.04 2.60
N LYS A 162 -0.99 -17.85 2.52
CA LYS A 162 -2.09 -17.58 1.57
C LYS A 162 -1.64 -16.86 0.32
N PHE A 163 -2.35 -17.13 -0.77
CA PHE A 163 -2.27 -16.40 -2.02
C PHE A 163 -3.57 -15.62 -2.24
N ILE A 164 -3.46 -14.40 -2.75
CA ILE A 164 -4.59 -13.54 -3.08
C ILE A 164 -4.58 -13.37 -4.59
N PHE A 165 -5.63 -13.77 -5.30
CA PHE A 165 -5.72 -13.55 -6.74
C PHE A 165 -6.52 -12.27 -7.01
N CYS A 166 -6.03 -11.39 -7.89
CA CYS A 166 -6.72 -10.16 -8.26
C CYS A 166 -6.71 -9.98 -9.78
N LEU A 167 -7.87 -9.80 -10.38
CA LEU A 167 -8.03 -9.52 -11.80
C LEU A 167 -7.66 -8.06 -12.10
N THR A 168 -6.77 -7.87 -13.08
CA THR A 168 -6.29 -6.56 -13.57
C THR A 168 -6.59 -6.40 -15.08
N GLY A 169 -6.24 -5.27 -15.67
CA GLY A 169 -6.47 -5.00 -17.10
C GLY A 169 -7.89 -4.55 -17.45
N ASN A 170 -8.55 -5.26 -18.36
CA ASN A 170 -9.83 -4.85 -18.97
C ASN A 170 -10.94 -4.55 -17.93
N SER A 171 -11.40 -3.29 -17.89
CA SER A 171 -12.37 -2.80 -16.90
C SER A 171 -13.70 -3.54 -16.94
N ASP A 172 -14.24 -3.82 -18.12
CA ASP A 172 -15.55 -4.44 -18.23
C ASP A 172 -15.55 -5.88 -17.70
N ARG A 173 -14.48 -6.63 -17.95
CA ARG A 173 -14.29 -7.98 -17.42
C ARG A 173 -14.20 -7.98 -15.90
N LYS A 174 -13.41 -7.06 -15.32
CA LYS A 174 -13.28 -6.89 -13.88
C LYS A 174 -14.60 -6.51 -13.22
N ASN A 175 -15.32 -5.55 -13.81
CA ASN A 175 -16.63 -5.10 -13.33
C ASN A 175 -17.67 -6.22 -13.41
N LYS A 176 -17.72 -6.95 -14.53
CA LYS A 176 -18.62 -8.10 -14.69
C LYS A 176 -18.34 -9.18 -13.65
N TYR A 177 -17.07 -9.50 -13.41
CA TYR A 177 -16.68 -10.46 -12.38
C TYR A 177 -17.09 -9.99 -10.97
N ALA A 178 -16.80 -8.72 -10.64
CA ALA A 178 -17.13 -8.14 -9.34
C ALA A 178 -18.64 -8.07 -9.07
N ASN A 179 -19.46 -7.87 -10.11
CA ASN A 179 -20.93 -7.79 -10.02
C ASN A 179 -21.63 -9.16 -10.04
N THR A 180 -20.95 -10.21 -9.57
CA THR A 180 -21.55 -11.53 -9.33
C THR A 180 -21.63 -11.81 -7.83
N ASP A 181 -22.00 -13.04 -7.45
CA ASP A 181 -21.97 -13.51 -6.06
C ASP A 181 -20.52 -13.58 -5.55
N ILE A 182 -20.07 -12.49 -4.94
CA ILE A 182 -18.69 -12.26 -4.52
C ILE A 182 -18.22 -13.23 -3.44
N GLU A 183 -19.14 -13.78 -2.63
CA GLU A 183 -18.81 -14.77 -1.59
C GLU A 183 -18.29 -16.10 -2.17
N LYS A 184 -18.68 -16.41 -3.41
CA LYS A 184 -18.26 -17.64 -4.11
C LYS A 184 -16.96 -17.50 -4.89
N ARG A 185 -16.51 -16.25 -5.12
CA ARG A 185 -15.39 -15.94 -6.03
C ARG A 185 -14.03 -16.28 -5.48
N TYR A 186 -13.12 -16.65 -6.38
CA TYR A 186 -11.74 -17.01 -6.04
C TYR A 186 -10.78 -15.82 -6.20
N CYS A 187 -11.17 -14.83 -7.01
CA CYS A 187 -10.39 -13.63 -7.26
C CYS A 187 -11.07 -12.39 -6.71
N PHE A 188 -10.27 -11.37 -6.41
CA PHE A 188 -10.70 -9.99 -6.34
C PHE A 188 -10.70 -9.37 -7.74
N SER A 189 -11.35 -8.21 -7.89
CA SER A 189 -11.24 -7.35 -9.07
C SER A 189 -10.59 -6.03 -8.68
N GLU A 190 -9.71 -5.52 -9.53
CA GLU A 190 -9.03 -4.25 -9.36
C GLU A 190 -9.83 -3.10 -10.01
N GLY A 191 -10.06 -2.01 -9.28
CA GLY A 191 -10.48 -0.72 -9.82
C GLY A 191 -9.28 0.09 -10.28
N VAL A 192 -9.51 1.31 -10.78
CA VAL A 192 -8.42 2.18 -11.20
C VAL A 192 -8.63 3.58 -10.65
N ILE A 193 -7.54 4.19 -10.22
CA ILE A 193 -7.50 5.55 -9.69
C ILE A 193 -7.32 6.51 -10.90
N TYR A 194 -8.41 6.76 -11.64
CA TYR A 194 -8.36 7.55 -12.89
C TYR A 194 -8.56 9.07 -12.71
N THR A 195 -9.57 9.54 -11.96
CA THR A 195 -9.97 10.97 -11.95
C THR A 195 -10.69 11.37 -10.64
N LEU A 196 -11.31 12.56 -10.57
CA LEU A 196 -12.03 13.13 -9.40
C LEU A 196 -13.34 12.43 -9.03
N LYS A 197 -13.70 11.33 -9.68
CA LYS A 197 -14.92 10.57 -9.35
C LYS A 197 -14.76 9.74 -8.07
N ASP A 198 -15.90 9.57 -7.41
CA ASP A 198 -16.03 9.12 -6.02
C ASP A 198 -15.33 7.80 -5.74
N ILE A 199 -14.64 7.73 -4.58
CA ILE A 199 -14.17 6.47 -4.00
C ILE A 199 -15.39 5.56 -3.83
N PRO A 200 -15.35 4.28 -4.25
CA PRO A 200 -16.50 3.41 -4.09
C PRO A 200 -16.86 3.24 -2.63
N GLU A 201 -18.01 3.80 -2.23
CA GLU A 201 -18.61 3.59 -0.90
C GLU A 201 -19.31 2.23 -0.80
N LYS A 202 -19.65 1.63 -1.95
CA LYS A 202 -20.32 0.34 -2.09
C LYS A 202 -19.76 -0.45 -3.26
N GLY A 203 -20.05 -1.74 -3.28
CA GLY A 203 -19.72 -2.66 -4.36
C GLY A 203 -18.62 -3.64 -4.00
N ASN A 204 -18.07 -4.31 -5.01
CA ASN A 204 -17.24 -5.51 -4.82
C ASN A 204 -15.77 -5.33 -5.24
N ILE A 205 -15.27 -4.08 -5.23
CA ILE A 205 -13.90 -3.73 -5.63
C ILE A 205 -13.21 -3.05 -4.45
N VAL A 206 -12.08 -3.62 -4.02
CA VAL A 206 -11.29 -3.16 -2.85
C VAL A 206 -9.77 -3.08 -3.13
N PHE A 207 -9.37 -3.39 -4.36
CA PHE A 207 -8.02 -3.16 -4.89
C PHE A 207 -8.10 -2.04 -5.92
N PHE A 208 -7.13 -1.13 -5.93
CA PHE A 208 -7.11 -0.01 -6.86
C PHE A 208 -5.70 0.27 -7.34
N SER A 209 -5.51 0.37 -8.66
CA SER A 209 -4.21 0.67 -9.24
C SER A 209 -4.12 2.03 -9.90
N THR A 210 -2.90 2.51 -10.05
CA THR A 210 -2.55 3.66 -10.86
C THR A 210 -1.11 3.59 -11.36
N ILE A 211 -0.80 4.42 -12.34
CA ILE A 211 0.54 4.51 -12.92
C ILE A 211 1.31 5.66 -12.27
N TYR A 212 2.61 5.48 -12.06
CA TYR A 212 3.47 6.62 -11.74
C TYR A 212 3.52 7.60 -12.92
N ALA A 213 3.09 8.85 -12.69
CA ALA A 213 3.07 9.91 -13.69
C ALA A 213 3.70 11.21 -13.11
N PRO A 214 4.99 11.47 -13.37
CA PRO A 214 5.75 12.53 -12.69
C PRO A 214 5.24 13.96 -12.94
N TYR A 215 4.52 14.17 -14.05
CA TYR A 215 4.04 15.48 -14.54
C TYR A 215 2.54 15.73 -14.35
N GLN A 216 1.85 15.01 -13.47
CA GLN A 216 0.43 15.29 -13.20
C GLN A 216 0.27 16.67 -12.53
N PRO A 217 -0.47 17.64 -13.12
CA PRO A 217 -0.69 18.97 -12.54
C PRO A 217 -1.61 18.97 -11.30
N TYR A 218 -1.96 17.79 -10.78
CA TYR A 218 -2.95 17.58 -9.72
C TYR A 218 -2.39 16.85 -8.48
N LYS A 219 -1.07 16.96 -8.19
CA LYS A 219 -0.41 16.20 -7.11
C LYS A 219 -1.16 16.27 -5.77
N GLU A 220 -1.64 17.45 -5.35
CA GLU A 220 -2.41 17.59 -4.10
C GLU A 220 -3.79 16.93 -4.12
N LEU A 221 -4.53 17.06 -5.23
CA LEU A 221 -5.84 16.39 -5.38
C LEU A 221 -5.68 14.88 -5.44
N PHE A 222 -4.58 14.40 -6.03
CA PHE A 222 -4.25 12.98 -6.07
C PHE A 222 -3.89 12.44 -4.69
N ARG A 223 -3.09 13.19 -3.91
CA ARG A 223 -2.75 12.83 -2.53
C ARG A 223 -4.00 12.74 -1.65
N LYS A 224 -4.86 13.77 -1.65
CA LYS A 224 -6.13 13.74 -0.89
C LYS A 224 -7.00 12.54 -1.25
N LYS A 225 -6.94 12.05 -2.49
CA LYS A 225 -7.66 10.83 -2.89
C LYS A 225 -7.06 9.57 -2.30
N LEU A 226 -5.74 9.43 -2.34
CA LEU A 226 -5.06 8.29 -1.74
C LEU A 226 -5.42 8.15 -0.27
N ASP A 227 -5.49 9.26 0.47
CA ASP A 227 -5.95 9.27 1.87
C ASP A 227 -7.33 8.61 2.01
N TYR A 228 -8.31 8.94 1.16
CA TYR A 228 -9.63 8.27 1.20
C TYR A 228 -9.58 6.76 0.90
N TYR A 229 -8.71 6.31 -0.02
CA TYR A 229 -8.53 4.87 -0.26
C TYR A 229 -7.93 4.17 0.97
N HIS A 230 -7.00 4.83 1.67
CA HIS A 230 -6.40 4.32 2.89
C HIS A 230 -7.40 4.28 4.05
N ASP A 231 -8.19 5.34 4.23
CA ASP A 231 -9.25 5.43 5.24
C ASP A 231 -10.34 4.39 5.02
N ALA A 232 -10.60 4.01 3.76
CA ALA A 232 -11.51 2.94 3.39
C ALA A 232 -10.89 1.52 3.53
N ASN A 233 -9.66 1.40 4.03
CA ASN A 233 -8.90 0.15 4.13
C ASN A 233 -8.67 -0.56 2.79
N TYR A 234 -8.66 0.17 1.67
CA TYR A 234 -8.42 -0.42 0.34
C TYR A 234 -6.94 -0.65 0.07
N ILE A 235 -6.66 -1.62 -0.80
CA ILE A 235 -5.30 -1.93 -1.25
C ILE A 235 -4.97 -1.09 -2.48
N THR A 236 -3.96 -0.23 -2.35
CA THR A 236 -3.52 0.67 -3.43
C THR A 236 -2.25 0.14 -4.09
N ARG A 237 -2.23 0.11 -5.42
CA ARG A 237 -1.09 -0.35 -6.22
C ARG A 237 -0.57 0.74 -7.13
N LEU A 238 0.74 0.99 -7.10
CA LEU A 238 1.44 1.83 -8.07
C LEU A 238 2.26 0.93 -9.01
N TYR A 239 2.11 1.12 -10.31
CA TYR A 239 2.89 0.37 -11.31
C TYR A 239 3.79 1.27 -12.17
N ASN A 240 4.76 0.64 -12.83
CA ASN A 240 5.89 1.26 -13.55
C ASN A 240 6.85 2.05 -12.64
N VAL A 241 7.11 1.54 -11.44
CA VAL A 241 8.00 2.18 -10.47
C VAL A 241 9.45 1.77 -10.74
N ASN A 242 10.02 2.34 -11.79
CA ASN A 242 11.32 1.95 -12.35
C ASN A 242 12.43 3.01 -12.14
N SER A 243 12.23 3.99 -11.25
CA SER A 243 13.23 4.99 -10.85
C SER A 243 13.18 5.25 -9.34
N SER A 244 14.28 5.74 -8.76
CA SER A 244 14.37 6.10 -7.34
C SER A 244 13.28 7.12 -6.95
N ASP A 245 13.11 8.18 -7.74
CA ASP A 245 12.04 9.17 -7.55
C ASP A 245 10.63 8.55 -7.50
N ALA A 246 10.37 7.54 -8.33
CA ALA A 246 9.09 6.86 -8.35
C ALA A 246 8.92 5.96 -7.12
N TRP A 247 10.00 5.31 -6.68
CA TRP A 247 10.01 4.46 -5.50
C TRP A 247 9.80 5.26 -4.23
N GLU A 248 10.56 6.33 -4.06
CA GLU A 248 10.40 7.31 -2.98
C GLU A 248 9.00 7.88 -2.94
N TYR A 249 8.45 8.25 -4.11
CA TYR A 249 7.06 8.70 -4.22
C TYR A 249 6.09 7.63 -3.71
N ALA A 250 6.26 6.37 -4.11
CA ALA A 250 5.38 5.28 -3.71
C ALA A 250 5.38 5.05 -2.19
N ILE A 251 6.58 5.08 -1.58
CA ILE A 251 6.78 4.96 -0.13
C ILE A 251 6.14 6.14 0.61
N ALA A 252 6.43 7.37 0.17
CA ALA A 252 5.92 8.59 0.79
C ALA A 252 4.39 8.68 0.79
N HIS A 253 3.74 8.05 -0.20
CA HIS A 253 2.29 8.06 -0.36
C HIS A 253 1.61 6.77 0.09
N ASN A 254 2.32 5.91 0.86
CA ASN A 254 1.73 4.72 1.48
C ASN A 254 1.01 3.76 0.51
N PHE A 255 1.49 3.62 -0.73
CA PHE A 255 0.97 2.59 -1.63
C PHE A 255 1.19 1.20 -1.02
N SER A 256 0.16 0.35 -0.98
CA SER A 256 0.31 -1.02 -0.47
C SER A 256 1.25 -1.86 -1.35
N VAL A 257 1.15 -1.70 -2.66
CA VAL A 257 1.83 -2.54 -3.65
C VAL A 257 2.66 -1.67 -4.59
N ILE A 258 3.97 -1.84 -4.59
CA ILE A 258 4.90 -1.07 -5.45
C ILE A 258 5.43 -2.00 -6.54
N THR A 259 4.95 -1.83 -7.78
CA THR A 259 5.32 -2.71 -8.90
C THR A 259 6.48 -2.13 -9.71
N THR A 260 7.56 -2.91 -9.79
CA THR A 260 8.78 -2.58 -10.52
C THR A 260 9.21 -3.73 -11.42
N ASP A 261 9.86 -3.39 -12.53
CA ASP A 261 10.57 -4.35 -13.39
C ASP A 261 12.06 -4.47 -12.98
N LYS A 262 12.53 -3.61 -12.06
CA LYS A 262 13.91 -3.57 -11.57
C LYS A 262 14.07 -4.42 -10.32
N LEU A 263 14.06 -5.74 -10.48
CA LEU A 263 14.09 -6.65 -9.33
C LEU A 263 15.44 -6.70 -8.61
N ASN A 264 16.54 -6.48 -9.32
CA ASN A 264 17.91 -6.57 -8.81
C ASN A 264 18.73 -5.28 -9.04
N ALA A 265 18.07 -4.12 -9.02
CA ALA A 265 18.74 -2.84 -9.21
C ALA A 265 19.29 -2.31 -7.87
N SER A 266 20.60 -2.13 -7.83
CA SER A 266 21.37 -1.65 -6.68
C SER A 266 20.80 -0.35 -6.09
N GLY A 267 20.28 -0.42 -4.87
CA GLY A 267 20.02 0.70 -3.96
C GLY A 267 18.63 1.35 -4.00
N ASP A 268 17.81 1.09 -5.02
CA ASP A 268 16.63 1.93 -5.31
C ASP A 268 15.26 1.25 -5.08
N ALA A 269 15.22 0.01 -4.59
CA ALA A 269 14.00 -0.79 -4.46
C ALA A 269 13.85 -1.51 -3.10
N GLU A 270 14.43 -0.94 -2.04
CA GLU A 270 14.31 -1.49 -0.69
C GLU A 270 12.94 -1.15 -0.06
N ILE A 271 12.28 -2.17 0.50
CA ILE A 271 11.09 -2.00 1.34
C ILE A 271 11.48 -1.82 2.81
N SER A 272 12.34 -2.71 3.30
CA SER A 272 12.87 -2.72 4.67
C SER A 272 14.11 -3.61 4.71
N PRO A 273 15.09 -3.35 5.61
CA PRO A 273 16.35 -4.08 5.61
C PRO A 273 16.24 -5.52 6.14
N LEU A 274 15.18 -5.84 6.91
CA LEU A 274 15.08 -7.12 7.63
C LEU A 274 13.95 -8.02 7.17
N VAL A 275 12.94 -7.48 6.49
CA VAL A 275 11.75 -8.22 6.06
C VAL A 275 11.19 -7.64 4.75
N PRO A 276 10.49 -8.44 3.92
CA PRO A 276 9.94 -7.97 2.63
C PRO A 276 8.69 -7.09 2.74
N ILE A 277 8.43 -6.51 3.92
CA ILE A 277 7.25 -5.69 4.23
C ILE A 277 7.64 -4.48 5.06
N ARG A 278 6.96 -3.37 4.84
CA ARG A 278 7.08 -2.15 5.64
C ARG A 278 5.70 -1.74 6.15
N ARG A 279 5.60 -1.23 7.37
CA ARG A 279 4.36 -0.63 7.87
C ARG A 279 4.13 0.69 7.14
N LYS A 280 2.91 0.95 6.67
CA LYS A 280 2.50 2.27 6.18
C LYS A 280 2.69 3.32 7.28
N ALA A 281 3.16 4.50 6.91
CA ALA A 281 3.23 5.62 7.85
C ALA A 281 1.81 5.97 8.31
N ILE A 282 1.60 6.09 9.62
CA ILE A 282 0.33 6.59 10.15
C ILE A 282 0.38 8.11 10.03
N THR A 283 -0.47 8.69 9.18
CA THR A 283 -0.58 10.14 9.03
C THR A 283 -1.78 10.62 9.84
N VAL A 284 -1.55 11.50 10.80
CA VAL A 284 -2.64 12.12 11.56
C VAL A 284 -2.54 13.63 11.42
N LYS A 285 -3.67 14.31 11.17
CA LYS A 285 -3.70 15.77 11.10
C LYS A 285 -3.97 16.34 12.48
N GLY A 286 -3.19 17.33 12.86
CA GLY A 286 -3.37 18.06 14.11
C GLY A 286 -2.69 19.42 14.04
N TYR A 287 -2.40 19.99 15.20
CA TYR A 287 -1.64 21.24 15.29
C TYR A 287 -0.51 21.09 16.29
N LEU A 288 0.35 22.10 16.40
CA LEU A 288 1.37 22.16 17.44
C LEU A 288 1.18 23.46 18.22
N LYS A 289 0.41 23.41 19.30
CA LYS A 289 0.13 24.56 20.16
C LYS A 289 1.01 24.52 21.39
N ASN A 290 1.93 25.46 21.53
CA ASN A 290 2.78 25.50 22.71
C ASN A 290 1.98 25.93 23.95
N LYS A 291 2.11 25.17 25.03
CA LYS A 291 1.37 25.38 26.28
C LYS A 291 1.70 26.74 26.92
N ALA A 292 2.99 27.09 26.98
CA ALA A 292 3.47 28.22 27.77
C ALA A 292 3.12 29.60 27.19
N ASN A 293 3.06 29.74 25.86
CA ASN A 293 2.67 31.01 25.21
C ASN A 293 1.29 30.98 24.56
N ASN A 294 0.62 29.81 24.52
CA ASN A 294 -0.68 29.64 23.90
C ASN A 294 -0.68 29.94 22.39
N GLU A 295 0.47 29.77 21.72
CA GLU A 295 0.65 30.02 20.29
C GLU A 295 0.84 28.73 19.50
N TYR A 296 0.40 28.75 18.25
CA TYR A 296 0.50 27.64 17.31
C TYR A 296 1.74 27.80 16.44
N ARG A 297 2.41 26.69 16.14
CA ARG A 297 3.35 26.62 15.02
C ARG A 297 2.65 26.93 13.71
N THR A 298 3.42 27.45 12.76
CA THR A 298 2.92 27.92 11.46
C THR A 298 3.70 27.35 10.30
N ASN A 299 3.19 27.52 9.10
CA ASN A 299 3.85 27.31 7.82
C ASN A 299 5.14 28.13 7.61
N LYS A 300 5.51 29.02 8.54
CA LYS A 300 6.82 29.70 8.59
C LYS A 300 7.58 29.19 9.81
N ALA A 301 8.68 28.46 9.59
CA ALA A 301 9.36 27.73 10.67
C ALA A 301 9.85 28.65 11.81
N SER A 302 10.14 29.91 11.49
CA SER A 302 10.55 30.96 12.44
C SER A 302 9.39 31.74 13.09
N LYS A 303 8.13 31.38 12.85
CA LYS A 303 6.96 32.07 13.42
C LYS A 303 6.00 31.16 14.18
N MET A 304 5.44 31.71 15.25
CA MET A 304 4.24 31.22 15.93
C MET A 304 3.08 32.21 15.70
N CYS A 305 1.84 31.79 15.92
CA CYS A 305 0.70 32.71 15.96
C CYS A 305 -0.32 32.37 17.06
N ARG A 306 -0.98 33.38 17.63
CA ARG A 306 -1.97 33.20 18.72
C ARG A 306 -3.31 32.65 18.27
N ARG A 307 -3.70 32.90 17.02
CA ARG A 307 -4.95 32.41 16.44
C ARG A 307 -4.67 31.23 15.54
N PHE A 308 -5.39 30.14 15.77
CA PHE A 308 -5.38 28.99 14.88
C PHE A 308 -5.92 29.40 13.50
N LYS A 309 -5.23 28.98 12.45
CA LYS A 309 -5.62 29.17 11.05
C LYS A 309 -5.44 27.83 10.36
N ASN A 310 -6.51 27.26 9.82
CA ASN A 310 -6.51 25.87 9.34
C ASN A 310 -5.37 25.58 8.36
N ASP A 311 -5.21 26.39 7.32
CA ASP A 311 -4.19 26.10 6.29
C ASP A 311 -2.77 26.36 6.81
N VAL A 312 -2.59 27.33 7.71
CA VAL A 312 -1.27 27.76 8.21
C VAL A 312 -0.76 26.91 9.37
N CYS A 313 -1.65 26.48 10.27
CA CYS A 313 -1.31 25.88 11.57
C CYS A 313 -1.49 24.36 11.61
N THR A 314 -2.04 23.76 10.56
CA THR A 314 -2.24 22.31 10.52
C THR A 314 -0.95 21.62 10.10
N PHE A 315 -0.63 20.57 10.85
CA PHE A 315 0.48 19.66 10.59
C PHE A 315 -0.06 18.26 10.31
N ILE A 316 0.58 17.59 9.37
CA ILE A 316 0.46 16.16 9.14
C ILE A 316 1.61 15.52 9.92
N PHE A 317 1.25 14.73 10.93
CA PHE A 317 2.17 13.93 11.73
C PHE A 317 2.33 12.58 11.04
N GLU A 318 3.41 12.40 10.29
CA GLU A 318 3.67 11.14 9.56
C GLU A 318 4.54 10.24 10.45
N LYS A 319 3.98 9.16 10.99
CA LYS A 319 4.69 8.25 11.90
C LYS A 319 5.67 7.36 11.14
N HIS A 320 6.95 7.45 11.49
CA HIS A 320 8.03 6.60 10.98
C HIS A 320 8.83 6.02 12.14
N GLY A 321 8.77 4.69 12.31
CA GLY A 321 9.47 4.02 13.40
C GLY A 321 9.07 4.57 14.78
N LYS A 322 10.03 5.20 15.47
CA LYS A 322 9.83 5.81 16.81
C LYS A 322 9.53 7.32 16.76
N GLY A 323 9.51 7.94 15.59
CA GLY A 323 9.34 9.39 15.45
C GLY A 323 8.27 9.76 14.45
N PHE A 324 8.07 11.07 14.30
CA PHE A 324 7.14 11.69 13.37
C PHE A 324 7.88 12.66 12.46
N ALA A 325 7.60 12.59 11.16
CA ALA A 325 7.90 13.69 10.26
C ALA A 325 6.78 14.73 10.42
N LEU A 326 7.16 15.96 10.78
CA LEU A 326 6.22 17.04 11.05
C LEU A 326 6.07 17.89 9.79
N LYS A 327 5.08 17.56 8.96
CA LYS A 327 4.83 18.25 7.69
C LYS A 327 3.79 19.33 7.85
N ASN A 328 4.04 20.54 7.34
CA ASN A 328 3.01 21.57 7.31
C ASN A 328 2.02 21.32 6.16
N GLU A 329 0.72 21.50 6.42
CA GLU A 329 -0.31 21.18 5.42
C GLU A 329 -0.33 22.15 4.22
N GLU A 330 -0.04 23.44 4.41
CA GLU A 330 -0.04 24.41 3.30
C GLU A 330 1.23 24.31 2.45
N THR A 331 2.42 24.27 3.06
CA THR A 331 3.66 24.24 2.29
C THR A 331 4.04 22.85 1.79
N GLN A 332 3.50 21.79 2.40
CA GLN A 332 3.89 20.40 2.16
C GLN A 332 5.39 20.13 2.43
N GLU A 333 6.03 20.98 3.22
CA GLU A 333 7.41 20.85 3.63
C GLU A 333 7.51 20.36 5.08
N TYR A 334 8.65 19.74 5.42
CA TYR A 334 8.89 19.12 6.71
C TYR A 334 9.72 20.03 7.61
N LEU A 335 9.30 20.17 8.87
CA LEU A 335 10.07 20.88 9.87
C LEU A 335 11.30 20.05 10.26
N ASN A 336 12.49 20.57 10.00
CA ASN A 336 13.76 19.87 10.26
C ASN A 336 14.45 20.29 11.56
N SER A 337 15.56 19.62 11.89
CA SER A 337 16.37 19.84 13.09
C SER A 337 16.95 21.24 13.23
N ASN A 338 16.97 22.03 12.15
CA ASN A 338 17.52 23.38 12.11
C ASN A 338 16.43 24.46 12.15
N MET A 339 15.18 24.08 12.44
CA MET A 339 14.02 24.98 12.45
C MET A 339 13.77 25.64 11.09
N ASN A 340 13.96 24.87 10.02
CA ASN A 340 13.62 25.24 8.65
C ASN A 340 12.61 24.25 8.09
N TYR A 341 11.93 24.67 7.02
CA TYR A 341 11.12 23.78 6.20
C TYR A 341 11.94 23.27 5.02
N ILE A 342 11.90 21.96 4.79
CA ILE A 342 12.60 21.29 3.69
C ILE A 342 11.63 20.43 2.87
N PRO A 343 11.82 20.32 1.55
CA PRO A 343 11.02 19.40 0.72
C PRO A 343 11.32 17.94 1.05
N PHE A 344 10.42 17.04 0.69
CA PHE A 344 10.57 15.59 0.96
C PHE A 344 11.91 15.02 0.46
N ALA A 345 12.35 15.41 -0.74
CA ALA A 345 13.60 14.94 -1.33
C ALA A 345 14.86 15.29 -0.50
N GLY A 346 14.75 16.22 0.45
CA GLY A 346 15.83 16.57 1.39
C GLY A 346 15.64 15.98 2.79
N TYR A 347 14.58 15.22 3.04
CA TYR A 347 14.22 14.69 4.36
C TYR A 347 14.86 13.33 4.61
N THR A 348 15.53 13.18 5.74
CA THR A 348 16.20 11.95 6.17
C THR A 348 15.65 11.48 7.53
N GLU A 349 15.83 10.19 7.87
CA GLU A 349 15.24 9.64 9.11
C GLU A 349 15.76 10.29 10.40
N ASP A 350 16.95 10.89 10.39
CA ASP A 350 17.48 11.68 11.51
C ASP A 350 16.72 13.01 11.72
N GLU A 351 15.96 13.47 10.74
CA GLU A 351 15.11 14.67 10.83
C GLU A 351 13.76 14.40 11.52
N LEU A 352 13.48 13.17 11.96
CA LEU A 352 12.27 12.80 12.68
C LEU A 352 12.21 13.43 14.08
N TRP A 353 10.99 13.65 14.57
CA TRP A 353 10.69 14.15 15.90
C TRP A 353 10.02 13.08 16.75
N VAL A 354 10.66 12.66 17.82
CA VAL A 354 10.08 11.77 18.83
C VAL A 354 9.10 12.59 19.68
N ALA A 355 7.83 12.20 19.68
CA ALA A 355 6.81 12.75 20.58
C ALA A 355 6.86 11.99 21.90
N ILE A 356 7.26 12.66 22.98
CA ILE A 356 7.36 12.10 24.34
C ILE A 356 6.20 12.68 25.15
N ARG A 357 5.35 11.83 25.72
CA ARG A 357 4.17 12.27 26.46
C ARG A 357 4.57 13.12 27.67
N ALA A 358 3.92 14.27 27.84
CA ALA A 358 4.03 15.09 29.04
C ALA A 358 3.01 14.59 30.07
N GLU A 359 3.49 14.18 31.25
CA GLU A 359 2.60 13.68 32.31
C GLU A 359 1.62 14.78 32.76
N GLY A 360 0.37 14.39 33.01
CA GLY A 360 -0.69 15.31 33.44
C GLY A 360 -1.30 16.18 32.32
N GLU A 361 -0.76 16.12 31.09
CA GLU A 361 -1.26 16.91 29.97
C GLU A 361 -1.99 16.03 28.95
N GLU A 362 -3.30 16.26 28.80
CA GLU A 362 -4.08 15.61 27.74
C GLU A 362 -3.58 16.07 26.36
N ASN A 363 -3.15 15.11 25.54
CA ASN A 363 -2.52 15.37 24.24
C ASN A 363 -1.31 16.32 24.30
N GLY A 364 -0.60 16.36 25.44
CA GLY A 364 0.64 17.12 25.61
C GLY A 364 1.88 16.28 25.35
N TYR A 365 2.80 16.81 24.54
CA TYR A 365 4.03 16.13 24.16
C TYR A 365 5.23 17.08 24.14
N TYR A 366 6.40 16.55 24.49
CA TYR A 366 7.70 17.11 24.12
C TYR A 366 8.11 16.53 22.77
N PHE A 367 8.51 17.37 21.83
CA PHE A 367 9.01 16.93 20.52
C PHE A 367 10.53 17.03 20.48
N LYS A 368 11.21 15.88 20.50
CA LYS A 368 12.67 15.76 20.46
C LYS A 368 13.15 15.35 19.07
N ASN A 369 13.97 16.14 18.40
CA ASN A 369 14.55 15.75 17.11
C ASN A 369 15.62 14.66 17.29
N ILE A 370 15.64 13.68 16.38
CA ILE A 370 16.57 12.55 16.46
C ILE A 370 18.03 12.99 16.24
N LYS A 371 18.31 13.75 15.17
CA LYS A 371 19.66 14.18 14.76
C LYS A 371 20.40 14.94 15.85
N ASN A 372 19.77 15.98 16.41
CA ASN A 372 20.43 16.87 17.36
C ASN A 372 20.02 16.65 18.82
N SER A 373 19.08 15.75 19.08
CA SER A 373 18.55 15.46 20.42
C SER A 373 17.94 16.67 21.16
N LYS A 374 17.58 17.74 20.45
CA LYS A 374 16.99 18.95 21.04
C LYS A 374 15.47 18.99 20.91
N TYR A 375 14.83 19.78 21.77
CA TYR A 375 13.37 19.89 21.90
C TYR A 375 12.82 21.14 21.22
N LEU A 376 11.63 21.03 20.61
CA LEU A 376 10.86 22.19 20.20
C LEU A 376 10.54 23.08 21.39
N THR A 377 10.59 24.40 21.20
CA THR A 377 10.30 25.39 22.25
C THR A 377 9.20 26.36 21.82
N LYS A 378 8.68 27.13 22.79
CA LYS A 378 7.78 28.27 22.55
C LYS A 378 8.34 29.34 21.61
N LYS A 379 9.67 29.41 21.44
CA LYS A 379 10.32 30.34 20.51
C LYS A 379 10.53 29.62 19.17
N ALA A 380 9.84 30.09 18.14
CA ALA A 380 9.78 29.36 16.87
C ALA A 380 11.16 29.00 16.28
N SER A 381 12.14 29.89 16.38
CA SER A 381 13.49 29.71 15.84
C SER A 381 14.50 29.09 16.81
N ARG A 382 14.06 28.51 17.95
CA ARG A 382 14.98 27.96 18.96
C ARG A 382 14.58 26.55 19.40
N LEU A 383 15.61 25.78 19.70
CA LEU A 383 15.53 24.46 20.31
C LEU A 383 16.11 24.50 21.73
N SER A 384 15.67 23.58 22.58
CA SER A 384 16.16 23.41 23.96
C SER A 384 16.92 22.09 24.11
N ASP A 385 17.94 22.06 24.96
CA ASP A 385 18.66 20.83 25.31
C ASP A 385 17.95 20.00 26.39
N SER A 386 16.94 20.56 27.05
CA SER A 386 16.16 19.92 28.11
C SER A 386 14.66 20.10 27.94
N GLN A 387 13.88 19.21 28.57
CA GLN A 387 12.43 19.33 28.71
C GLN A 387 12.09 20.35 29.81
N GLY A 388 10.99 21.07 29.62
CA GLY A 388 10.45 22.01 30.58
C GLY A 388 9.06 22.49 30.15
N ASP A 389 8.41 23.31 30.97
CA ASP A 389 7.05 23.81 30.69
C ASP A 389 6.94 24.58 29.38
N THR A 390 8.06 25.12 28.88
CA THR A 390 8.11 25.88 27.63
C THR A 390 8.26 25.02 26.38
N GLU A 391 8.46 23.71 26.54
CA GLU A 391 8.69 22.73 25.47
C GLU A 391 7.46 21.82 25.26
N ILE A 392 6.40 21.99 26.04
CA ILE A 392 5.16 21.20 25.91
C ILE A 392 4.32 21.76 24.75
N PHE A 393 3.94 20.86 23.84
CA PHE A 393 3.01 21.13 22.74
C PHE A 393 1.75 20.26 22.86
N LEU A 394 0.59 20.91 22.75
CA LEU A 394 -0.71 20.29 22.63
C LEU A 394 -1.03 20.05 21.15
N THR A 395 -1.48 18.85 20.81
CA THR A 395 -1.58 18.42 19.39
C THR A 395 -2.99 18.40 18.80
N GLY A 396 -4.03 18.54 19.64
CA GLY A 396 -5.43 18.41 19.24
C GLY A 396 -5.88 16.97 18.93
N ILE A 397 -4.94 16.02 18.93
CA ILE A 397 -5.11 14.59 18.68
C ILE A 397 -4.15 13.81 19.58
N ALA A 398 -4.47 12.56 19.89
CA ALA A 398 -3.51 11.65 20.52
C ALA A 398 -2.49 11.16 19.48
N LEU A 399 -1.21 11.12 19.86
CA LEU A 399 -0.12 10.59 19.06
C LEU A 399 0.34 9.29 19.72
N GLU A 400 -0.34 8.19 19.41
CA GLU A 400 -0.04 6.84 19.92
C GLU A 400 0.72 5.97 18.91
#